data_AF-A0A127MPR4-F1
#
_entry.id   AF-A0A127MPR4-F1
#
_cell.length_a   1.000
_cell.length_b   1.000
_cell.length_c   1.000
_cell.angle_alpha   90.00
_cell.angle_beta   90.00
_cell.angle_gamma   90.00
#
_symmetry.space_group_name_H-M   'P 1'
#
loop_
_entity.id
_entity.type
_entity.pdbx_description
1 polymer ?
#
loop_
_entity_poly.entity_id
_entity_poly.type
_entity_poly.pdbx_seq_one_letter_code
_entity_poly.pdbx_strand_id
1 'polypeptide(L)'
;MSQGIEFNRLLLEMRSMQMDAMAKAKPAASAPAAVEGAPSFSDMLGQAVNKVNSTQQAASALANAFEVGQSNVDLTDVMIASQKASVSFQAMTQVRNKLVQAYQDIMQMPI
;
A
#
# COMPACT_ATOMS: atom_id res chain seq x y z
N MET A 1 -24.70 29.45 -53.85
CA MET A 1 -23.30 29.17 -53.42
C MET A 1 -23.19 29.25 -51.89
N SER A 2 -24.02 28.52 -51.13
CA SER A 2 -24.08 28.71 -49.66
C SER A 2 -24.08 27.41 -48.83
N GLN A 3 -24.02 26.24 -49.47
CA GLN A 3 -24.04 24.93 -48.78
C GLN A 3 -22.65 24.35 -48.45
N GLY A 4 -21.56 24.90 -49.03
CA GLY A 4 -20.19 24.44 -48.73
C GLY A 4 -19.58 25.07 -47.47
N ILE A 5 -20.11 26.20 -47.00
CA ILE A 5 -19.57 26.95 -45.86
C ILE A 5 -20.00 26.33 -44.52
N GLU A 6 -21.16 25.67 -44.49
CA GLU A 6 -21.72 25.07 -43.26
C GLU A 6 -21.01 23.76 -42.86
N PHE A 7 -20.59 22.95 -43.84
CA PHE A 7 -19.83 21.72 -43.58
C PHE A 7 -18.47 22.02 -42.91
N ASN A 8 -17.82 23.12 -43.33
CA ASN A 8 -16.54 23.54 -42.76
C ASN A 8 -16.70 24.11 -41.33
N ARG A 9 -17.85 24.69 -40.99
CA ARG A 9 -18.17 25.17 -39.64
C ARG A 9 -18.47 24.03 -38.67
N LEU A 10 -19.21 23.02 -39.12
CA LEU A 10 -19.50 21.82 -38.31
C LEU A 10 -18.23 21.04 -37.94
N LEU A 11 -17.26 20.96 -38.87
CA LEU A 11 -15.95 20.36 -38.60
C LEU A 11 -15.11 21.16 -37.59
N LEU A 12 -15.23 22.49 -37.62
CA LEU A 12 -14.57 23.36 -36.64
C LEU A 12 -15.19 23.22 -35.24
N GLU A 13 -16.52 23.09 -35.19
CA GLU A 13 -17.28 22.93 -33.96
C GLU A 13 -17.01 21.56 -33.30
N MET A 14 -16.97 20.47 -34.07
CA MET A 14 -16.55 19.16 -33.55
C MET A 14 -15.12 19.18 -32.98
N ARG A 15 -14.21 19.92 -33.61
CA ARG A 15 -12.83 20.05 -33.12
C ARG A 15 -12.74 20.85 -31.83
N SER A 16 -13.54 21.90 -31.68
CA SER A 16 -13.64 22.67 -30.42
C SER A 16 -14.21 21.84 -29.27
N MET A 17 -15.25 21.05 -29.55
CA MET A 17 -15.89 20.18 -28.56
C MET A 17 -14.97 19.05 -28.10
N GLN A 18 -14.13 18.51 -29.00
CA GLN A 18 -13.08 17.55 -28.65
C GLN A 18 -11.98 18.17 -27.78
N MET A 19 -11.61 19.43 -28.00
CA MET A 19 -10.60 20.11 -27.18
C MET A 19 -11.11 20.40 -25.76
N ASP A 20 -12.37 20.82 -25.61
CA ASP A 20 -12.99 20.99 -24.29
C ASP A 20 -13.15 19.66 -23.54
N ALA A 21 -13.45 18.58 -24.26
CA ALA A 21 -13.50 17.23 -23.69
C ALA A 21 -12.12 16.72 -23.26
N MET A 22 -11.06 17.00 -24.03
CA MET A 22 -9.68 16.63 -23.66
C MET A 22 -9.11 17.49 -22.52
N ALA A 23 -9.48 18.77 -22.44
CA ALA A 23 -9.08 19.65 -21.33
C ALA A 23 -9.72 19.23 -20.00
N LYS A 24 -10.94 18.67 -20.05
CA LYS A 24 -11.66 18.15 -18.87
C LYS A 24 -11.31 16.70 -18.52
N ALA A 25 -10.67 15.97 -19.45
CA ALA A 25 -10.22 14.59 -19.29
C ALA A 25 -8.73 14.44 -18.99
N LYS A 26 -8.05 15.50 -18.54
CA LYS A 26 -6.83 15.32 -17.75
C LYS A 26 -7.28 15.13 -16.31
N PRO A 27 -7.36 13.90 -15.77
CA PRO A 27 -7.20 13.76 -14.35
C PRO A 27 -5.80 14.29 -14.09
N ALA A 28 -5.70 15.53 -13.59
CA ALA A 28 -4.57 15.87 -12.76
C ALA A 28 -4.50 14.71 -11.78
N ALA A 29 -3.46 13.90 -11.90
CA ALA A 29 -3.12 12.93 -10.89
C ALA A 29 -3.01 13.75 -9.62
N SER A 30 -4.08 13.75 -8.84
CA SER A 30 -4.09 14.28 -7.50
C SER A 30 -3.06 13.45 -6.78
N ALA A 31 -1.83 13.95 -6.74
CA ALA A 31 -0.83 13.46 -5.81
C ALA A 31 -1.56 13.40 -4.47
N PRO A 32 -1.60 12.25 -3.79
CA PRO A 32 -2.29 12.14 -2.53
C PRO A 32 -1.75 13.26 -1.66
N ALA A 33 -2.64 14.18 -1.26
CA ALA A 33 -2.28 15.27 -0.38
C ALA A 33 -1.58 14.63 0.81
N ALA A 34 -0.29 14.91 0.98
CA ALA A 34 0.47 14.43 2.11
C ALA A 34 -0.28 14.94 3.35
N VAL A 35 -0.94 14.03 4.06
CA VAL A 35 -1.62 14.31 5.31
C VAL A 35 -0.55 14.77 6.30
N GLU A 36 -0.47 16.09 6.50
CA GLU A 36 0.40 16.68 7.50
C GLU A 36 0.05 16.08 8.86
N GLY A 37 0.98 15.31 9.44
CA GLY A 37 0.81 14.63 10.72
C GLY A 37 0.59 13.12 10.66
N ALA A 38 0.49 12.50 9.47
CA ALA A 38 0.57 11.05 9.39
C ALA A 38 2.01 10.58 9.73
N PRO A 39 2.20 9.55 10.58
CA PRO A 39 3.51 8.99 10.84
C PRO A 39 4.17 8.62 9.51
N SER A 40 5.47 8.91 9.40
CA SER A 40 6.18 8.62 8.15
C SER A 40 6.06 7.14 7.84
N PHE A 41 6.04 6.80 6.56
CA PHE A 41 6.00 5.40 6.16
C PHE A 41 7.14 4.59 6.80
N SER A 42 8.33 5.19 6.94
CA SER A 42 9.48 4.61 7.66
C SER A 42 9.17 4.34 9.13
N ASP A 43 8.48 5.24 9.82
CA ASP A 43 8.07 5.03 11.21
C ASP A 43 7.06 3.87 11.31
N MET A 44 6.07 3.84 10.42
CA MET A 44 5.09 2.75 10.38
C MET A 44 5.74 1.40 10.08
N LEU A 45 6.69 1.36 9.15
CA LEU A 45 7.45 0.16 8.82
C LEU A 45 8.30 -0.29 10.01
N GLY A 46 9.02 0.63 10.65
CA GLY A 46 9.83 0.35 11.84
C GLY A 46 8.96 -0.20 12.98
N GLN A 47 7.80 0.40 13.22
CA GLN A 47 6.83 -0.09 14.20
C GLN A 47 6.32 -1.49 13.83
N ALA A 48 6.03 -1.76 12.56
CA ALA A 48 5.58 -3.08 12.11
C ALA A 48 6.65 -4.16 12.33
N VAL A 49 7.92 -3.87 11.99
CA VAL A 49 9.07 -4.75 12.23
C VAL A 49 9.20 -5.08 13.71
N ASN A 50 9.19 -4.05 14.56
CA ASN A 50 9.26 -4.21 16.01
C ASN A 50 8.09 -5.04 16.54
N LYS A 51 6.88 -4.82 16.01
CA LYS A 51 5.69 -5.57 16.42
C LYS A 51 5.82 -7.06 16.10
N VAL A 52 6.29 -7.42 14.91
CA VAL A 52 6.53 -8.82 14.53
C VAL A 52 7.57 -9.46 15.44
N ASN A 53 8.66 -8.74 15.70
CA ASN A 53 9.71 -9.20 16.61
C ASN A 53 9.16 -9.47 18.03
N SER A 54 8.38 -8.54 18.59
CA SER A 54 7.73 -8.75 19.89
C SER A 54 6.76 -9.93 19.89
N THR A 55 5.97 -10.12 18.82
CA THR A 55 5.08 -11.29 18.74
C THR A 55 5.84 -12.61 18.66
N GLN A 56 6.98 -12.62 17.96
CA GLN A 56 7.84 -13.81 17.88
C GLN A 56 8.46 -14.13 19.25
N GLN A 57 8.99 -13.13 19.95
CA GLN A 57 9.55 -13.30 21.29
C GLN A 57 8.50 -13.79 22.29
N ALA A 58 7.28 -13.23 22.24
CA ALA A 58 6.18 -13.66 23.10
C ALA A 58 5.82 -15.14 22.86
N ALA A 59 5.74 -15.57 21.60
CA ALA A 59 5.48 -16.97 21.26
C ALA A 59 6.60 -17.89 21.78
N SER A 60 7.87 -17.49 21.62
CA SER A 60 9.01 -18.25 22.15
C SER A 60 9.03 -18.31 23.68
N ALA A 61 8.68 -17.22 24.36
CA ALA A 61 8.61 -17.18 25.82
C ALA A 61 7.49 -18.08 26.35
N LEU A 62 6.32 -18.08 25.71
CA LEU A 62 5.22 -18.98 26.06
C LEU A 62 5.56 -20.45 25.80
N ALA A 63 6.21 -20.75 24.67
CA ALA A 63 6.69 -22.10 24.37
C ALA A 63 7.66 -22.59 25.44
N ASN A 64 8.64 -21.77 25.83
CA ASN A 64 9.60 -22.13 26.88
C ASN A 64 8.90 -22.30 28.24
N ALA A 65 8.00 -21.39 28.60
CA ALA A 65 7.22 -21.47 29.84
C ALA A 65 6.40 -22.76 29.93
N PHE A 66 5.82 -23.20 28.81
CA PHE A 66 5.12 -24.47 28.70
C PHE A 66 6.06 -25.67 28.84
N GLU A 67 7.22 -25.65 28.16
CA GLU A 67 8.24 -26.71 28.22
C GLU A 67 8.78 -26.93 29.64
N VAL A 68 8.96 -25.85 30.42
CA VAL A 68 9.40 -25.93 31.83
C VAL A 68 8.26 -26.24 32.80
N GLY A 69 7.03 -26.41 32.32
CA GLY A 69 5.88 -26.82 33.12
C GLY A 69 5.27 -25.72 33.99
N GLN A 70 5.36 -24.44 33.59
CA GLN A 70 4.67 -23.37 34.32
C GLN A 70 3.16 -23.61 34.30
N SER A 71 2.57 -23.72 35.48
CA SER A 71 1.14 -24.05 35.68
C SER A 71 0.16 -22.99 35.15
N ASN A 72 0.67 -21.85 34.68
CA ASN A 72 -0.12 -20.70 34.22
C ASN A 72 -0.10 -20.54 32.69
N VAL A 73 0.54 -21.46 31.95
CA VAL A 73 0.64 -21.40 30.49
C VAL A 73 0.05 -22.67 29.90
N ASP A 74 -1.07 -22.54 29.22
CA ASP A 74 -1.71 -23.65 28.51
C ASP A 74 -1.10 -23.83 27.11
N LEU A 75 -1.09 -25.08 26.63
CA LEU A 75 -0.66 -25.40 25.26
C LEU A 75 -1.44 -24.57 24.22
N THR A 76 -2.72 -24.30 24.48
CA THR A 76 -3.56 -23.47 23.62
C THR A 76 -3.01 -22.05 23.47
N ASP A 77 -2.49 -21.44 24.54
CA ASP A 77 -1.91 -20.10 24.49
C ASP A 77 -0.63 -20.07 23.65
N VAL A 78 0.22 -21.10 23.78
CA VAL A 78 1.41 -21.27 22.94
C VAL A 78 1.04 -21.37 21.47
N MET A 79 0.02 -22.18 21.15
CA MET A 79 -0.46 -22.36 19.78
C MET A 79 -1.03 -21.05 19.20
N ILE A 80 -1.85 -20.32 19.97
CA ILE A 80 -2.40 -19.02 19.55
C ILE A 80 -1.28 -18.01 19.31
N ALA A 81 -0.31 -17.92 20.23
CA ALA A 81 0.81 -17.00 20.11
C ALA A 81 1.68 -17.32 18.88
N SER A 82 1.94 -18.61 18.63
CA SER A 82 2.68 -19.08 17.45
C SER A 82 1.93 -18.75 16.15
N GLN A 83 0.62 -18.96 16.10
CA GLN A 83 -0.21 -18.62 14.95
C GLN A 83 -0.20 -17.10 14.69
N LYS A 84 -0.30 -16.29 15.76
CA LYS A 84 -0.24 -14.83 15.68
C LYS A 84 1.10 -14.33 15.14
N ALA A 85 2.21 -14.89 15.61
CA ALA A 85 3.54 -14.57 15.11
C ALA A 85 3.66 -14.92 13.62
N SER A 86 3.16 -16.10 13.22
CA SER A 86 3.20 -16.57 11.83
C SER A 86 2.42 -15.66 10.87
N VAL A 87 1.18 -15.31 11.23
CA VAL A 87 0.34 -14.39 10.42
C VAL A 87 0.97 -12.99 10.35
N SER A 88 1.51 -12.50 11.47
CA SER A 88 2.17 -11.19 11.50
C SER A 88 3.42 -11.14 10.60
N PHE A 89 4.20 -12.21 10.59
CA PHE A 89 5.37 -12.35 9.72
C PHE A 89 4.99 -12.43 8.23
N GLN A 90 3.93 -13.17 7.91
CA GLN A 90 3.39 -13.23 6.54
C GLN A 90 2.98 -11.84 6.05
N ALA A 91 2.25 -11.09 6.88
CA ALA A 91 1.85 -9.72 6.56
C ALA A 91 3.08 -8.81 6.32
N MET A 92 4.10 -8.91 7.17
CA MET A 92 5.34 -8.13 7.02
C MET A 92 6.11 -8.50 5.74
N THR A 93 6.10 -9.76 5.33
CA THR A 93 6.72 -10.19 4.06
C THR A 93 6.04 -9.53 2.86
N GLN A 94 4.70 -9.38 2.89
CA GLN A 94 3.98 -8.65 1.84
C GLN A 94 4.36 -7.17 1.80
N VAL A 95 4.51 -6.53 2.97
CA VAL A 95 4.97 -5.13 3.06
C VAL A 95 6.39 -5.00 2.50
N ARG A 96 7.31 -5.91 2.88
CA ARG A 96 8.68 -5.96 2.34
C ARG A 96 8.67 -6.07 0.82
N ASN A 97 7.87 -6.96 0.27
CA ASN A 97 7.80 -7.18 -1.18
C ASN A 97 7.29 -5.93 -1.90
N LYS A 98 6.21 -5.31 -1.39
CA LYS A 98 5.69 -4.04 -1.93
C LYS A 98 6.71 -2.91 -1.87
N LEU A 99 7.53 -2.86 -0.82
CA LEU A 99 8.57 -1.85 -0.69
C LEU A 99 9.71 -2.02 -1.68
N VAL A 100 10.17 -3.25 -1.83
CA VAL A 100 11.20 -3.60 -2.80
C VAL A 100 10.69 -3.27 -4.22
N GLN A 101 9.41 -3.54 -4.50
CA GLN A 101 8.79 -3.19 -5.76
C GLN A 101 8.70 -1.67 -5.96
N ALA A 102 8.22 -0.91 -4.97
CA ALA A 102 8.16 0.55 -5.05
C ALA A 102 9.54 1.19 -5.28
N TYR A 103 10.59 0.64 -4.68
CA TYR A 103 11.96 1.08 -4.94
C TYR A 103 12.42 0.77 -6.38
N GLN A 104 12.11 -0.43 -6.89
CA GLN A 104 12.38 -0.80 -8.28
C GLN A 104 11.62 0.09 -9.27
N ASP A 105 10.35 0.42 -8.98
CA ASP A 105 9.51 1.27 -9.83
C ASP A 105 10.09 2.70 -9.94
N ILE A 106 10.59 3.27 -8.82
CA ILE A 106 11.27 4.58 -8.83
C ILE A 106 12.54 4.53 -9.68
N MET A 107 13.34 3.45 -9.60
CA MET A 107 14.54 3.29 -10.42
C MET A 107 14.24 3.14 -11.92
N GLN A 108 13.06 2.61 -12.27
CA GLN A 108 12.65 2.38 -13.65
C GLN A 108 11.89 3.57 -14.26
N MET A 109 11.57 4.61 -13.48
CA MET A 109 11.06 5.85 -14.05
C MET A 109 12.14 6.50 -14.93
N PRO A 110 11.89 6.66 -16.25
CA PRO A 110 12.76 7.48 -17.07
C PRO A 110 12.67 8.93 -16.60
N ILE A 111 13.83 9.55 -16.38
CA ILE A 111 13.96 11.00 -16.15
C ILE A 111 13.57 11.80 -17.39
#